data_AF-A0A2Z5K134-F1
#
_entry.id   AF-A0A2Z5K134-F1
#
_cell.length_a   1.000
_cell.length_b   1.000
_cell.length_c   1.000
_cell.angle_alpha   90.00
_cell.angle_beta   90.00
_cell.angle_gamma   90.00
#
_symmetry.space_group_name_H-M   'P 1'
#
loop_
_entity.id
_entity.type
_entity.pdbx_description
1 polymer ?
#
loop_
_entity_poly.entity_id
_entity_poly.type
_entity_poly.pdbx_seq_one_letter_code
_entity_poly.pdbx_strand_id
1 'polypeptide(L)'
;MLTTMGDTGESTIIPLPDPDGHRQRPPDAPQPWEKTDRAQAALEGATGPEPPAPPVCPNCGLVGDRCVTYYGWHVLLEPDLPVPAHMVPAWHRWYVDANGTAWNSREDEPAPGAVCRVPHRIACPGLRLEEIGLWRWLDAVRAENARRAQRQSVRDAAPGALPNAG
;
A
#
# COMPACT_ATOMS: atom_id res chain seq x y z
N MET A 1 -48.78 61.13 41.28
CA MET A 1 -49.54 60.45 40.21
C MET A 1 -48.54 59.72 39.34
N LEU A 2 -48.74 58.42 39.18
CA LEU A 2 -47.91 57.46 38.46
C LEU A 2 -47.62 57.88 37.02
N THR A 3 -46.40 57.64 36.53
CA THR A 3 -46.18 56.74 35.39
C THR A 3 -44.69 56.40 35.22
N THR A 4 -44.41 55.12 35.44
CA THR A 4 -43.18 54.39 35.14
C THR A 4 -43.27 53.95 33.68
N MET A 5 -42.32 54.32 32.82
CA MET A 5 -42.09 53.80 31.45
C MET A 5 -40.63 54.11 31.10
N GLY A 6 -39.81 53.28 30.47
CA GLY A 6 -39.90 51.90 30.00
C GLY A 6 -38.44 51.40 29.94
N ASP A 7 -38.22 50.21 30.47
CA ASP A 7 -37.91 49.03 29.66
C ASP A 7 -36.41 48.93 29.32
N THR A 8 -35.73 48.20 30.18
CA THR A 8 -34.35 47.75 30.04
C THR A 8 -34.27 46.92 28.76
N GLY A 9 -33.75 47.51 27.69
CA GLY A 9 -33.40 46.77 26.48
C GLY A 9 -32.21 45.85 26.77
N GLU A 10 -32.43 44.74 27.49
CA GLU A 10 -31.59 43.55 27.42
C GLU A 10 -31.60 43.11 25.97
N SER A 11 -30.56 43.54 25.24
CA SER A 11 -30.25 43.01 23.92
C SER A 11 -29.85 41.56 24.12
N THR A 12 -30.86 40.67 24.15
CA THR A 12 -30.68 39.25 24.00
C THR A 12 -30.16 39.04 22.58
N ILE A 13 -28.85 39.08 22.43
CA ILE A 13 -28.18 38.61 21.22
C ILE A 13 -28.40 37.11 21.21
N ILE A 14 -29.46 36.67 20.56
CA ILE A 14 -29.65 35.27 20.19
C ILE A 14 -28.45 34.92 19.29
N PRO A 15 -27.57 33.97 19.67
CA PRO A 15 -26.52 33.53 18.79
C PRO A 15 -27.19 32.95 17.54
N LEU A 16 -27.02 33.62 16.40
CA LEU A 16 -27.42 33.04 15.12
C LEU A 16 -26.61 31.75 14.96
N PRO A 17 -27.23 30.60 14.67
CA PRO A 17 -26.51 29.38 14.38
C PRO A 17 -25.58 29.65 13.19
N ASP A 18 -24.32 29.25 13.34
CA ASP A 18 -23.30 29.40 12.31
C ASP A 18 -23.82 28.87 10.96
N PRO A 19 -23.95 29.72 9.92
CA PRO A 19 -24.43 29.27 8.62
C PRO A 19 -23.50 28.24 7.96
N ASP A 20 -22.28 28.07 8.48
CA ASP A 20 -21.31 27.08 8.00
C ASP A 20 -21.46 25.69 8.64
N GLY A 21 -22.39 25.49 9.58
CA GLY A 21 -22.69 24.18 10.16
C GLY A 21 -23.14 23.13 9.12
N HIS A 22 -23.65 23.57 7.97
CA HIS A 22 -24.05 22.69 6.86
C HIS A 22 -22.94 22.43 5.83
N ARG A 23 -21.78 23.09 5.94
CA ARG A 23 -20.62 22.91 5.04
C ARG A 23 -19.56 21.97 5.62
N GLN A 24 -19.71 21.54 6.86
CA GLN A 24 -18.78 20.59 7.45
C GLN A 24 -18.99 19.22 6.82
N ARG A 25 -18.03 18.81 5.98
CA ARG A 25 -17.91 17.45 5.50
C ARG A 25 -17.94 16.51 6.72
N PRO A 26 -18.72 15.42 6.70
CA PRO A 26 -18.67 14.43 7.77
C PRO A 26 -17.22 14.03 8.04
N PRO A 27 -16.79 13.86 9.30
CA PRO A 27 -15.40 13.54 9.64
C PRO A 27 -14.85 12.34 8.87
N ASP A 28 -15.73 11.40 8.54
CA ASP A 28 -15.41 10.13 7.87
C ASP A 28 -15.80 10.11 6.38
N ALA A 29 -16.26 11.23 5.81
CA ALA A 29 -16.62 11.25 4.40
C ALA A 29 -15.35 11.30 3.53
N PRO A 30 -15.17 10.33 2.60
CA PRO A 30 -14.02 10.26 1.71
C PRO A 30 -13.73 11.61 1.05
N GLN A 31 -12.47 12.02 1.05
CA GLN A 31 -12.05 13.18 0.28
C GLN A 31 -12.22 12.90 -1.22
N PRO A 32 -12.49 13.92 -2.06
CA PRO A 32 -12.79 13.70 -3.48
C PRO A 32 -11.61 13.10 -4.25
N TRP A 33 -10.38 13.36 -3.80
CA TRP A 33 -9.14 12.87 -4.41
C TRP A 33 -8.82 11.42 -4.05
N GLU A 34 -9.38 10.86 -2.96
CA GLU A 34 -9.08 9.49 -2.51
C GLU A 34 -9.38 8.43 -3.58
N LYS A 35 -10.42 8.66 -4.40
CA LYS A 35 -10.75 7.76 -5.51
C LYS A 35 -9.68 7.82 -6.61
N THR A 36 -9.19 9.02 -6.92
CA THR A 36 -8.12 9.23 -7.90
C THR A 36 -6.81 8.63 -7.39
N ASP A 37 -6.47 8.86 -6.12
CA ASP A 37 -5.28 8.32 -5.47
C ASP A 37 -5.30 6.80 -5.43
N ARG A 38 -6.46 6.20 -5.12
CA ARG A 38 -6.66 4.74 -5.19
C ARG A 38 -6.44 4.21 -6.60
N ALA A 39 -7.02 4.87 -7.61
CA ALA A 39 -6.86 4.46 -9.00
C ALA A 39 -5.39 4.55 -9.45
N GLN A 40 -4.70 5.61 -9.06
CA GLN A 40 -3.28 5.81 -9.36
C GLN A 40 -2.40 4.78 -8.66
N ALA A 41 -2.64 4.51 -7.37
CA ALA A 41 -1.95 3.48 -6.62
C ALA A 41 -2.12 2.10 -7.26
N ALA A 42 -3.35 1.75 -7.67
CA ALA A 42 -3.62 0.49 -8.35
C ALA A 42 -2.91 0.40 -9.71
N LEU A 43 -2.88 1.49 -10.48
CA LEU A 43 -2.18 1.57 -11.76
C LEU A 43 -0.66 1.34 -11.60
N GLU A 44 -0.06 1.92 -10.55
CA GLU A 44 1.36 1.76 -10.24
C GLU A 44 1.70 0.39 -9.63
N GLY A 45 0.68 -0.40 -9.24
CA GLY A 45 0.83 -1.73 -8.68
C GLY A 45 0.87 -1.80 -7.15
N ALA A 46 0.49 -0.72 -6.45
CA ALA A 46 0.26 -0.71 -5.00
C ALA A 46 -1.07 -1.39 -4.64
N THR A 47 -1.14 -2.69 -4.92
CA THR A 47 -2.28 -3.56 -4.64
C THR A 47 -1.97 -4.55 -3.52
N GLY A 48 -1.08 -4.19 -2.60
CA GLY A 48 -0.66 -5.03 -1.49
C GLY A 48 -1.75 -5.18 -0.42
N PRO A 49 -1.71 -6.25 0.40
CA PRO A 49 -2.69 -6.45 1.47
C PRO A 49 -2.65 -5.31 2.49
N GLU A 50 -3.80 -4.67 2.73
CA GLU A 50 -3.94 -3.60 3.72
C GLU A 50 -3.88 -4.16 5.16
N PRO A 51 -3.26 -3.43 6.11
CA PRO A 51 -3.40 -3.72 7.53
C PRO A 51 -4.88 -3.79 7.94
N PRO A 52 -5.30 -4.74 8.80
CA PRO A 52 -4.47 -5.64 9.61
C PRO A 52 -4.10 -6.97 8.91
N ALA A 53 -4.46 -7.17 7.63
CA ALA A 53 -4.13 -8.41 6.93
C ALA A 53 -2.59 -8.63 6.92
N PRO A 54 -2.10 -9.87 6.99
CA PRO A 54 -0.67 -10.14 6.91
C PRO A 54 -0.13 -9.77 5.51
N PRO A 55 1.15 -9.37 5.38
CA PRO A 55 1.76 -9.01 4.10
C PRO A 55 2.15 -10.27 3.30
N VAL A 56 1.15 -11.12 3.05
CA VAL A 56 1.30 -12.41 2.37
C VAL A 56 0.70 -12.30 0.98
N CYS A 57 1.42 -12.82 -0.02
CA CYS A 57 0.92 -12.86 -1.38
C CYS A 57 -0.22 -13.89 -1.50
N PRO A 58 -1.42 -13.49 -1.99
CA PRO A 58 -2.55 -14.40 -2.09
C PRO A 58 -2.34 -15.52 -3.14
N ASN A 59 -1.40 -15.35 -4.07
CA ASN A 59 -1.18 -16.30 -5.16
C ASN A 59 -0.16 -17.39 -4.81
N CYS A 60 0.84 -17.10 -3.97
CA CYS A 60 1.92 -18.05 -3.66
C CYS A 60 2.16 -18.26 -2.16
N GLY A 61 1.50 -17.51 -1.28
CA GLY A 61 1.63 -17.65 0.17
C GLY A 61 2.91 -17.07 0.79
N LEU A 62 3.82 -16.54 -0.04
CA LEU A 62 5.06 -15.93 0.45
C LEU A 62 4.80 -14.59 1.12
N VAL A 63 5.55 -14.34 2.20
CA VAL A 63 5.63 -13.02 2.85
C VAL A 63 6.44 -12.08 1.96
N GLY A 64 5.92 -10.87 1.74
CA GLY A 64 6.66 -9.78 1.09
C GLY A 64 6.82 -8.57 2.00
N ASP A 65 7.63 -7.62 1.54
CA ASP A 65 7.84 -6.36 2.25
C ASP A 65 6.68 -5.40 1.93
N ARG A 66 5.82 -5.14 2.92
CA ARG A 66 4.73 -4.18 2.76
C ARG A 66 5.21 -2.77 3.06
N CYS A 67 5.11 -1.88 2.08
CA CYS A 67 5.40 -0.46 2.23
C CYS A 67 4.15 0.37 1.92
N VAL A 68 3.92 1.43 2.71
CA VAL A 68 2.90 2.44 2.41
C VAL A 68 3.40 3.35 1.30
N THR A 69 2.51 3.85 0.44
CA THR A 69 2.81 4.79 -0.63
C THR A 69 2.35 6.19 -0.25
N TYR A 70 2.79 7.22 -1.00
CA TYR A 70 2.29 8.58 -0.79
C TYR A 70 0.78 8.75 -1.02
N TYR A 71 0.13 7.76 -1.65
CA TYR A 71 -1.32 7.71 -1.80
C TYR A 71 -2.05 7.11 -0.59
N GLY A 72 -1.33 6.65 0.45
CA GLY A 72 -1.89 5.91 1.59
C GLY A 72 -2.18 4.43 1.31
N TRP A 73 -1.91 3.96 0.09
CA TRP A 73 -2.07 2.56 -0.32
C TRP A 73 -0.81 1.76 -0.12
N HIS A 74 -0.91 0.44 -0.12
CA HIS A 74 0.21 -0.44 0.19
C HIS A 74 0.71 -1.18 -1.05
N VAL A 75 2.02 -1.25 -1.21
CA VAL A 75 2.68 -2.13 -2.19
C VAL A 75 3.30 -3.32 -1.46
N LEU A 76 3.26 -4.50 -2.08
CA LEU A 76 3.97 -5.68 -1.61
C LEU A 76 5.21 -5.88 -2.47
N LEU A 77 6.39 -5.66 -1.91
CA LEU A 77 7.68 -5.75 -2.57
C LEU A 77 8.34 -7.11 -2.32
N GLU A 78 9.17 -7.53 -3.26
CA GLU A 78 10.01 -8.71 -3.09
C GLU A 78 11.01 -8.46 -1.94
N PRO A 79 11.06 -9.33 -0.92
CA PRO A 79 11.92 -9.14 0.25
C PRO A 79 13.40 -9.29 -0.12
N ASP A 80 14.23 -8.47 0.52
CA ASP A 80 15.70 -8.48 0.43
C ASP A 80 16.29 -8.46 -0.99
N LEU A 81 15.56 -7.87 -1.95
CA LEU A 81 15.97 -7.81 -3.36
C LEU A 81 16.12 -6.36 -3.86
N PRO A 82 17.22 -5.68 -3.52
CA PRO A 82 17.63 -4.47 -4.22
C PRO A 82 18.12 -4.83 -5.63
N VAL A 83 17.65 -4.11 -6.65
CA VAL A 83 18.01 -4.32 -8.06
C VAL A 83 18.44 -2.99 -8.69
N PRO A 84 19.51 -2.95 -9.51
CA PRO A 84 19.81 -1.77 -10.30
C PRO A 84 18.60 -1.35 -11.14
N ALA A 85 18.16 -0.11 -11.00
CA ALA A 85 16.88 0.33 -11.53
C ALA A 85 16.81 0.27 -13.06
N HIS A 86 17.94 0.42 -13.76
CA HIS A 86 18.04 0.27 -15.22
C HIS A 86 17.79 -1.16 -15.72
N MET A 87 17.84 -2.16 -14.84
CA MET A 87 17.50 -3.56 -15.17
C MET A 87 16.02 -3.87 -14.94
N VAL A 88 15.28 -2.93 -14.35
CA VAL A 88 13.87 -3.07 -13.99
C VAL A 88 13.02 -2.23 -14.93
N PRO A 89 11.93 -2.80 -15.47
CA PRO A 89 11.07 -2.08 -16.41
C PRO A 89 10.44 -0.84 -15.79
N ALA A 90 10.08 0.10 -16.66
CA ALA A 90 9.14 1.17 -16.30
C ALA A 90 7.91 0.57 -15.61
N TRP A 91 7.30 1.35 -14.71
CA TRP A 91 6.16 0.94 -13.88
C TRP A 91 6.43 -0.16 -12.85
N HIS A 92 7.63 -0.75 -12.81
CA HIS A 92 7.99 -1.77 -11.83
C HIS A 92 9.15 -1.36 -10.92
N ARG A 93 9.62 -0.12 -11.06
CA ARG A 93 10.68 0.47 -10.25
C ARG A 93 10.07 1.12 -9.01
N TRP A 94 10.22 0.48 -7.86
CA TRP A 94 9.79 1.02 -6.57
C TRP A 94 10.97 1.52 -5.76
N TYR A 95 10.91 2.75 -5.29
CA TYR A 95 11.90 3.32 -4.38
C TYR A 95 11.27 3.46 -3.00
N VAL A 96 12.08 3.32 -1.95
CA VAL A 96 11.64 3.46 -0.56
C VAL A 96 12.48 4.56 0.07
N ASP A 97 11.81 5.59 0.58
CA ASP A 97 12.48 6.71 1.25
C ASP A 97 12.93 6.33 2.69
N ALA A 98 13.60 7.27 3.37
CA ALA A 98 14.06 7.06 4.74
C ALA A 98 12.93 6.85 5.76
N ASN A 99 11.70 7.24 5.42
CA ASN A 99 10.50 7.03 6.24
C ASN A 99 9.82 5.69 5.96
N GLY A 100 10.36 4.87 5.05
CA GLY A 100 9.73 3.61 4.61
C GLY A 100 8.58 3.81 3.64
N THR A 101 8.39 5.02 3.08
CA THR A 101 7.34 5.32 2.12
C THR A 101 7.81 4.98 0.71
N ALA A 102 7.02 4.18 0.01
CA ALA A 102 7.32 3.70 -1.31
C ALA A 102 6.70 4.58 -2.40
N TRP A 103 7.44 4.78 -3.50
CA TRP A 103 6.95 5.48 -4.68
C TRP A 103 7.47 4.82 -5.97
N ASN A 104 6.70 4.92 -7.04
CA ASN A 104 7.02 4.36 -8.34
C ASN A 104 7.50 5.48 -9.27
N SER A 105 8.63 5.29 -9.96
CA SER A 105 9.12 6.29 -10.91
C SER A 105 8.42 6.25 -12.27
N ARG A 106 7.40 5.39 -12.43
CA ARG A 106 6.63 5.24 -13.67
C ARG A 106 7.57 5.00 -14.85
N GLU A 107 7.52 5.87 -15.84
CA GLU A 107 8.30 5.81 -17.08
C GLU A 107 9.65 6.53 -16.96
N ASP A 108 9.87 7.29 -15.88
CA ASP A 108 11.05 8.12 -15.72
C ASP A 108 12.33 7.27 -15.75
N GLU A 109 13.33 7.76 -16.49
CA GLU A 109 14.64 7.14 -16.59
C GLU A 109 15.33 7.13 -15.22
N PRO A 110 15.82 5.98 -14.73
CA PRO A 110 16.50 5.92 -13.46
C PRO A 110 17.80 6.72 -13.48
N ALA A 111 18.08 7.41 -12.36
CA ALA A 111 19.38 8.06 -12.18
C ALA A 111 20.54 7.04 -12.27
N PRO A 112 21.73 7.45 -12.74
CA PRO A 112 22.89 6.56 -12.78
C PRO A 112 23.19 5.96 -11.40
N GLY A 113 23.32 4.63 -11.35
CA GLY A 113 23.57 3.90 -10.10
C GLY A 113 22.36 3.76 -9.18
N ALA A 114 21.16 4.23 -9.57
CA ALA A 114 19.95 4.05 -8.78
C ALA A 114 19.63 2.57 -8.57
N VAL A 115 19.18 2.27 -7.35
CA VAL A 115 18.74 0.94 -6.93
C VAL A 115 17.28 1.04 -6.53
N CYS A 116 16.45 0.15 -7.06
CA CYS A 116 15.05 0.05 -6.72
C CYS A 116 14.72 -1.30 -6.10
N ARG A 117 13.49 -1.43 -5.63
CA ARG A 117 12.83 -2.66 -5.23
C ARG A 117 11.87 -3.07 -6.34
N VAL A 118 11.50 -4.34 -6.31
CA VAL A 118 10.67 -4.98 -7.32
C VAL A 118 9.36 -5.39 -6.67
N PRO A 119 8.19 -5.19 -7.32
CA PRO A 119 6.93 -5.64 -6.76
C PRO A 119 6.89 -7.17 -6.74
N HIS A 120 6.47 -7.77 -5.64
CA HIS A 120 6.41 -9.23 -5.52
C HIS A 120 5.53 -9.86 -6.62
N ARG A 121 4.51 -9.14 -7.11
CA ARG A 121 3.63 -9.58 -8.19
C ARG A 121 4.40 -10.10 -9.42
N ILE A 122 5.46 -9.41 -9.85
CA ILE A 122 6.21 -9.82 -11.05
C ILE A 122 7.20 -10.96 -10.77
N ALA A 123 7.65 -11.08 -9.51
CA ALA A 123 8.46 -12.16 -8.98
C ALA A 123 7.63 -13.38 -8.51
N CYS A 124 6.31 -13.28 -8.57
CA CYS A 124 5.41 -14.28 -8.00
C CYS A 124 5.38 -15.54 -8.86
N PRO A 125 5.67 -16.73 -8.29
CA PRO A 125 5.62 -17.98 -9.03
C PRO A 125 4.17 -18.45 -9.31
N GLY A 126 3.19 -17.94 -8.55
CA GLY A 126 1.78 -18.28 -8.71
C GLY A 126 1.07 -17.51 -9.82
N LEU A 127 1.71 -16.49 -10.40
CA LEU A 127 1.16 -15.72 -11.52
C LEU A 127 1.89 -16.07 -12.80
N ARG A 128 1.17 -16.49 -13.84
CA ARG A 128 1.70 -16.49 -15.21
C ARG A 128 1.52 -15.08 -15.74
N LEU A 129 2.61 -14.36 -15.99
CA LEU A 129 2.51 -13.13 -16.77
C LEU A 129 2.98 -13.48 -18.18
N GLU A 130 2.05 -13.48 -19.13
CA GLU A 130 2.36 -13.68 -20.54
C GLU A 130 3.31 -12.60 -21.09
N GLU A 131 3.45 -11.47 -20.38
CA GLU A 131 4.33 -10.34 -20.73
C GLU A 131 5.74 -10.39 -20.09
N ILE A 132 5.99 -11.25 -19.09
CA ILE A 132 7.30 -11.35 -18.41
C ILE A 132 8.15 -12.45 -19.05
N GLY A 133 8.36 -12.35 -20.36
CA GLY A 133 9.29 -13.23 -21.09
C GLY A 133 10.72 -12.69 -21.18
N LEU A 134 10.94 -11.43 -20.77
CA LEU A 134 12.06 -10.63 -21.27
C LEU A 134 13.27 -10.52 -20.32
N TRP A 135 13.15 -10.85 -19.03
CA TRP A 135 14.23 -10.59 -18.06
C TRP A 135 14.72 -11.85 -17.37
N ARG A 136 15.85 -12.39 -17.86
CA ARG A 136 16.48 -13.64 -17.36
C ARG A 136 16.72 -13.64 -15.84
N TRP A 137 17.03 -12.47 -15.25
CA TRP A 137 17.22 -12.36 -13.80
C TRP A 137 15.91 -12.55 -13.03
N LEU A 138 14.78 -12.09 -13.57
CA LEU A 138 13.47 -12.24 -12.93
C LEU A 138 12.99 -13.69 -12.97
N ASP A 139 13.34 -14.46 -14.01
CA ASP A 139 13.10 -15.90 -14.05
C ASP A 139 13.83 -16.63 -12.91
N ALA A 140 15.07 -16.24 -12.60
CA ALA A 140 15.83 -16.80 -11.49
C ALA A 140 15.15 -16.49 -10.14
N VAL A 141 14.67 -15.25 -9.95
CA VAL A 141 13.93 -14.85 -8.74
C VAL A 141 12.63 -15.65 -8.61
N ARG A 142 11.87 -15.79 -9.70
CA ARG A 142 10.62 -16.59 -9.73
C ARG A 142 10.89 -18.05 -9.39
N ALA A 143 11.99 -18.63 -9.87
CA ALA A 143 12.38 -20.00 -9.56
C ALA A 143 12.80 -20.18 -8.08
N GLU A 144 13.52 -19.21 -7.49
CA GLU A 144 13.77 -19.23 -6.04
C GLU A 144 12.46 -19.09 -5.25
N ASN A 145 11.58 -18.18 -5.63
CA ASN A 145 10.29 -18.02 -4.97
C ASN A 145 9.42 -19.28 -5.08
N ALA A 146 9.45 -19.99 -6.21
CA ALA A 146 8.78 -21.29 -6.33
C ALA A 146 9.35 -22.29 -5.30
N ARG A 147 10.68 -22.35 -5.16
CA ARG A 147 11.33 -23.21 -4.15
C ARG A 147 10.98 -22.77 -2.73
N ARG A 148 10.91 -21.47 -2.44
CA ARG A 148 10.49 -20.93 -1.12
C ARG A 148 9.05 -21.32 -0.80
N ALA A 149 8.14 -21.15 -1.76
CA ALA A 149 6.73 -21.46 -1.59
C ALA A 149 6.53 -22.96 -1.34
N GLN A 150 7.27 -23.83 -2.05
CA GLN A 150 7.26 -25.27 -1.79
C GLN A 150 7.78 -25.64 -0.40
N ARG A 151 8.89 -25.03 0.05
CA ARG A 151 9.40 -25.26 1.42
C ARG A 151 8.40 -24.80 2.48
N GLN A 152 7.69 -23.70 2.23
CA GLN A 152 6.65 -23.21 3.13
C GLN A 152 5.44 -24.14 3.17
N SER A 153 4.94 -24.59 2.03
CA SER A 153 3.79 -25.50 1.99
C SER A 153 4.06 -26.85 2.67
N VAL A 154 5.28 -27.40 2.52
CA VAL A 154 5.70 -28.61 3.23
C VAL A 154 5.73 -28.39 4.75
N ARG A 155 6.24 -27.24 5.20
CA ARG A 155 6.24 -26.88 6.63
C ARG A 155 4.84 -26.74 7.19
N ASP A 156 3.94 -26.08 6.46
CA ASP A 156 2.56 -25.85 6.89
C ASP A 156 1.74 -27.16 6.87
N ALA A 157 2.09 -28.10 5.99
CA ALA A 157 1.44 -29.40 5.88
C ALA A 157 1.93 -30.45 6.90
N ALA A 158 3.02 -30.19 7.64
CA ALA A 158 3.52 -31.09 8.67
C ALA A 158 2.98 -30.68 10.05
N PRO A 159 1.97 -31.37 10.61
CA PRO A 159 1.62 -31.18 12.01
C PRO A 159 2.79 -31.70 12.84
N GLY A 160 3.19 -30.97 13.89
CA GLY A 160 4.30 -31.33 14.76
C GLY A 160 4.14 -32.74 15.36
N ALA A 161 4.76 -33.73 14.73
CA ALA A 161 4.96 -35.05 15.27
C ALA A 161 6.42 -35.17 15.69
N LEU A 162 6.74 -34.66 16.89
CA LEU A 162 7.87 -35.20 17.61
C LEU A 162 7.45 -36.58 18.13
N PRO A 163 8.11 -37.69 17.75
CA PRO A 163 7.82 -38.98 18.33
C PRO A 163 8.17 -38.92 19.83
N ASN A 164 7.19 -39.26 20.67
CA ASN A 164 7.39 -39.42 22.10
C ASN A 164 8.41 -40.55 22.30
N ALA A 165 9.63 -40.21 22.73
CA ALA A 165 10.66 -41.18 23.02
C ALA A 165 10.43 -41.74 24.43
N GLY A 166 9.92 -42.98 24.47
CA GLY A 166 10.16 -44.00 25.50
C GLY A 166 9.72 -43.68 26.92
#